data_AF-A0A7Y0S0L2-F1
#
_entry.id   AF-A0A7Y0S0L2-F1
#
_cell.length_a   1.000
_cell.length_b   1.000
_cell.length_c   1.000
_cell.angle_alpha   90.00
_cell.angle_beta   90.00
_cell.angle_gamma   90.00
#
_symmetry.space_group_name_H-M   'P 1'
#
loop_
_entity.id
_entity.type
_entity.pdbx_description
1 polymer ?
#
loop_
_entity_poly.entity_id
_entity_poly.type
_entity_poly.pdbx_seq_one_letter_code
_entity_poly.pdbx_strand_id
1 'polypeptide(L)'
;QYKSFESDMDKHIYLRNIQDTNETLYYRLVQNHISEMMPIIYTPTVGAACENFSNIYRRGRGLFISYPNRDRIDDLLNNAANHNVKVIVVT
;
A
#
# COMPACT_ATOMS: atom_id res chain seq x y z
N GLN A 1 18.30 9.29 -0.20
CA GLN A 1 17.69 8.28 0.69
C GLN A 1 17.23 7.06 -0.09
N TYR A 2 16.29 7.14 -1.04
CA TYR A 2 15.91 5.96 -1.84
C TYR A 2 17.10 5.18 -2.42
N LYS A 3 18.03 5.87 -3.09
CA LYS A 3 19.22 5.26 -3.71
C LYS A 3 20.28 4.76 -2.73
N SER A 4 20.18 5.07 -1.44
CA SER A 4 21.11 4.55 -0.43
C SER A 4 20.69 3.20 0.15
N PHE A 5 19.48 2.72 -0.16
CA PHE A 5 19.05 1.37 0.20
C PHE A 5 19.58 0.36 -0.81
N GLU A 6 20.19 -0.71 -0.32
CA GLU A 6 20.71 -1.79 -1.15
C GLU A 6 19.60 -2.80 -1.50
N SER A 7 18.74 -3.12 -0.53
CA SER A 7 17.63 -4.07 -0.70
C SER A 7 16.40 -3.43 -1.32
N ASP A 8 15.76 -4.16 -2.24
CA ASP A 8 14.47 -3.75 -2.82
C ASP A 8 13.33 -3.78 -1.80
N MET A 9 13.42 -4.62 -0.76
CA MET A 9 12.46 -4.60 0.35
C MET A 9 12.55 -3.29 1.13
N ASP A 10 13.75 -2.79 1.39
CA ASP A 10 13.92 -1.53 2.12
C ASP A 10 13.44 -0.34 1.28
N LYS A 11 13.70 -0.37 -0.03
CA LYS A 11 13.14 0.62 -0.98
C LYS A 11 11.61 0.57 -0.99
N HIS A 12 11.01 -0.62 -0.97
CA HIS A 12 9.55 -0.80 -0.90
C HIS A 12 8.99 -0.20 0.39
N ILE A 13 9.55 -0.55 1.55
CA ILE A 13 9.15 -0.01 2.85
C ILE A 13 9.29 1.52 2.87
N TYR A 14 10.37 2.06 2.30
CA TYR A 14 10.59 3.50 2.20
C TYR A 14 9.53 4.20 1.35
N LEU A 15 9.27 3.71 0.12
CA LEU A 15 8.25 4.28 -0.75
C LEU A 15 6.85 4.16 -0.13
N ARG A 16 6.55 3.05 0.54
CA ARG A 16 5.28 2.86 1.25
C ARG A 16 5.12 3.86 2.40
N ASN A 17 6.20 4.14 3.13
CA ASN A 17 6.17 5.14 4.19
C ASN A 17 5.87 6.56 3.65
N ILE A 18 6.41 6.92 2.47
CA ILE A 18 6.07 8.19 1.80
C ILE A 18 4.59 8.18 1.44
N GLN A 19 4.07 7.09 0.87
CA GLN A 19 2.65 6.98 0.54
C GLN A 19 1.77 7.21 1.77
N ASP A 20 2.14 6.67 2.93
CA ASP A 20 1.39 6.81 4.18
C ASP A 20 1.50 8.18 4.86
N THR A 21 2.46 9.02 4.47
CA THR A 21 2.75 10.31 5.12
C THR A 21 2.45 11.51 4.22
N ASN A 22 2.70 11.40 2.92
CA ASN A 22 2.42 12.41 1.92
C ASN A 22 2.13 11.74 0.57
N GLU A 23 0.85 11.47 0.34
CA GLU A 23 0.38 10.77 -0.85
C GLU A 23 0.62 11.58 -2.14
N THR A 24 0.51 12.90 -2.09
CA THR A 24 0.84 13.79 -3.22
C THR A 24 2.30 13.67 -3.63
N LEU A 25 3.22 13.68 -2.66
CA LEU A 25 4.65 13.51 -2.92
C LEU A 25 4.94 12.11 -3.48
N TYR A 26 4.32 11.07 -2.92
CA TYR A 26 4.48 9.70 -3.41
C TYR A 26 4.13 9.59 -4.90
N TYR A 27 2.94 10.06 -5.31
CA TYR A 27 2.53 9.98 -6.70
C TYR A 27 3.39 10.85 -7.62
N ARG A 28 3.79 12.05 -7.18
CA ARG A 28 4.70 12.91 -7.96
C ARG A 28 6.06 12.25 -8.18
N LEU A 29 6.60 11.61 -7.15
CA LEU A 29 7.89 10.91 -7.21
C LEU A 29 7.82 9.69 -8.15
N VAL A 30 6.80 8.84 -7.97
CA VAL A 30 6.59 7.64 -8.80
C VAL A 30 6.38 8.02 -10.26
N GLN A 31 5.59 9.07 -10.55
CA GLN A 31 5.35 9.52 -11.92
C GLN A 31 6.65 9.97 -12.63
N ASN A 32 7.54 10.66 -11.92
CA ASN A 32 8.80 11.15 -12.50
C ASN A 32 9.83 10.02 -12.73
N HIS A 33 9.72 8.90 -12.01
CA HIS A 33 10.71 7.82 -12.00
C HIS A 33 10.06 6.44 -12.19
N ILE A 34 8.98 6.37 -12.97
CA ILE A 34 8.10 5.20 -13.05
C ILE A 34 8.88 3.93 -13.42
N SER A 35 9.78 3.99 -14.40
CA SER A 35 10.57 2.83 -14.82
C SER A 35 11.48 2.28 -13.72
N GLU A 36 12.03 3.15 -12.86
CA GLU A 36 12.89 2.77 -11.72
C GLU A 36 12.05 2.22 -10.55
N MET A 37 10.86 2.77 -10.32
CA MET A 37 10.05 2.46 -9.14
C MET A 37 9.02 1.34 -9.36
N MET A 38 8.58 1.10 -10.59
CA MET A 38 7.62 0.02 -10.92
C MET A 38 8.01 -1.34 -10.36
N PRO A 39 9.25 -1.85 -10.53
CA PRO A 39 9.59 -3.18 -10.00
C PRO A 39 9.58 -3.24 -8.47
N ILE A 40 9.68 -2.09 -7.79
CA ILE A 40 9.69 -2.00 -6.32
C ILE A 40 8.27 -1.90 -5.73
N ILE A 41 7.37 -1.15 -6.39
CA ILE A 41 5.98 -0.97 -5.93
C ILE A 41 5.02 -2.02 -6.51
N TYR A 42 5.48 -2.81 -7.48
CA TYR A 42 4.74 -3.89 -8.11
C TYR A 42 5.60 -5.16 -8.17
N THR A 43 5.36 -6.03 -9.16
CA THR A 43 6.13 -7.25 -9.35
C THR A 43 7.59 -6.94 -9.73
N PRO A 44 8.58 -7.67 -9.18
CA PRO A 44 8.43 -8.83 -8.29
C PRO A 44 8.36 -8.47 -6.79
N THR A 45 8.82 -7.29 -6.36
CA THR A 45 9.05 -6.95 -4.95
C THR A 45 7.77 -7.00 -4.10
N VAL A 46 6.62 -6.63 -4.67
CA VAL A 46 5.33 -6.69 -3.96
C VAL A 46 4.97 -8.12 -3.52
N GLY A 47 5.39 -9.15 -4.26
CA GLY A 47 5.16 -10.55 -3.89
C GLY A 47 5.87 -10.91 -2.59
N ALA A 48 7.17 -10.61 -2.52
CA ALA A 48 7.97 -10.80 -1.31
C ALA A 48 7.45 -9.93 -0.14
N ALA A 49 6.98 -8.72 -0.43
CA ALA A 49 6.37 -7.85 0.57
C ALA A 49 5.07 -8.43 1.14
N CYS A 50 4.24 -9.07 0.31
CA CYS A 50 3.04 -9.79 0.75
C CYS A 50 3.40 -10.99 1.64
N GLU A 51 4.40 -11.79 1.26
CA GLU A 51 4.87 -12.93 2.08
C GLU A 51 5.37 -12.49 3.46
N ASN A 52 5.96 -11.29 3.54
CA ASN A 52 6.50 -10.72 4.78
C ASN A 52 5.58 -9.66 5.41
N PHE A 53 4.32 -9.54 4.96
CA PHE A 53 3.47 -8.39 5.28
C PHE A 53 3.33 -8.14 6.78
N SER A 54 3.11 -9.21 7.56
CA SER A 54 2.99 -9.14 9.02
C SER A 54 4.23 -8.55 9.71
N ASN A 55 5.43 -8.75 9.14
CA ASN A 55 6.69 -8.28 9.71
C ASN A 55 6.97 -6.81 9.36
N ILE A 56 6.53 -6.36 8.19
CA ILE A 56 6.79 -5.01 7.68
C ILE A 56 5.60 -4.05 7.89
N TYR A 57 4.49 -4.54 8.46
CA TYR A 57 3.28 -3.77 8.69
C TYR A 57 3.53 -2.57 9.62
N ARG A 58 3.13 -1.38 9.17
CA ARG A 58 3.26 -0.13 9.95
C ARG A 58 1.95 0.62 10.12
N ARG A 59 1.16 0.73 9.05
CA ARG A 59 -0.10 1.48 9.02
C ARG A 59 -1.12 0.73 8.18
N GLY A 60 -2.36 0.74 8.65
CA GLY A 60 -3.48 0.17 7.91
C GLY A 60 -3.79 1.00 6.68
N ARG A 61 -3.90 0.35 5.53
CA ARG A 61 -4.41 0.94 4.28
C ARG A 61 -5.42 -0.01 3.67
N GLY A 62 -6.54 0.55 3.22
CA GLY A 62 -7.69 -0.22 2.77
C GLY A 62 -8.57 -0.67 3.93
N LEU A 63 -9.50 -1.57 3.63
CA LEU A 63 -10.41 -2.17 4.60
C LEU A 63 -10.10 -3.67 4.72
N PHE A 64 -10.10 -4.17 5.95
CA PHE A 64 -10.01 -5.59 6.24
C PHE A 64 -11.39 -6.07 6.69
N ILE A 65 -12.02 -6.94 5.89
CA ILE A 65 -13.34 -7.52 6.19
C ILE A 65 -13.14 -9.01 6.36
N SER A 66 -13.50 -9.53 7.55
CA SER A 66 -13.42 -10.95 7.86
C SER A 66 -14.81 -11.57 7.88
N TYR A 67 -14.91 -12.86 7.50
CA TYR A 67 -16.18 -13.60 7.45
C TYR A 67 -17.02 -13.53 8.75
N PRO A 68 -16.43 -13.58 9.96
CA PRO A 68 -17.21 -13.41 11.19
C PRO A 68 -18.01 -12.10 11.26
N ASN A 69 -17.61 -11.06 10.52
CA ASN A 69 -18.29 -9.77 10.46
C ASN A 69 -19.28 -9.64 9.29
N ARG A 70 -19.68 -10.74 8.64
CA ARG A 70 -20.57 -10.73 7.46
C ARG A 70 -21.88 -9.96 7.65
N ASP A 71 -22.44 -10.00 8.87
CA ASP A 71 -23.69 -9.30 9.22
C ASP A 71 -23.49 -7.79 9.51
N ARG A 72 -22.23 -7.32 9.48
CA ARG A 72 -21.81 -5.94 9.78
C ARG A 72 -21.02 -5.30 8.64
N ILE A 73 -21.09 -5.85 7.43
CA ILE A 73 -20.32 -5.35 6.28
C ILE A 73 -20.69 -3.90 5.98
N ASP A 74 -21.97 -3.54 6.01
CA ASP A 74 -22.43 -2.17 5.75
C ASP A 74 -21.82 -1.17 6.75
N ASP A 75 -21.79 -1.52 8.03
CA ASP A 75 -21.13 -0.70 9.06
C ASP A 75 -19.62 -0.54 8.80
N LEU A 76 -18.95 -1.62 8.39
CA LEU A 76 -17.51 -1.59 8.09
C LEU A 76 -17.19 -0.73 6.88
N LEU A 77 -18.03 -0.78 5.84
CA LEU A 77 -17.89 0.06 4.65
C LEU A 77 -18.18 1.54 4.97
N ASN A 78 -19.18 1.82 5.80
CA ASN A 78 -19.50 3.18 6.24
C ASN A 78 -18.41 3.81 7.13
N ASN A 79 -17.55 3.00 7.75
CA ASN A 79 -16.39 3.48 8.51
C ASN A 79 -15.17 3.81 7.62
N ALA A 80 -15.26 3.65 6.31
CA ALA A 80 -14.18 4.00 5.40
C ALA A 80 -13.90 5.51 5.41
N ALA A 81 -12.63 5.91 5.39
CA ALA A 81 -12.25 7.32 5.40
C ALA A 81 -12.79 8.10 4.19
N ASN A 82 -12.95 7.45 3.04
CA ASN A 82 -13.46 8.04 1.81
C ASN A 82 -14.83 7.47 1.46
N HIS A 83 -15.83 8.34 1.35
CA HIS A 83 -17.22 7.95 1.08
C HIS A 83 -17.57 7.96 -0.42
N ASN A 84 -16.82 8.68 -1.25
CA ASN A 84 -17.06 8.77 -2.70
C ASN A 84 -16.15 7.81 -3.49
N VAL A 85 -16.24 6.51 -3.19
CA VAL A 85 -15.42 5.48 -3.85
C VAL A 85 -15.93 5.21 -5.27
N LYS A 86 -15.01 5.13 -6.24
CA LYS A 86 -15.32 4.81 -7.65
C LYS A 86 -14.74 3.49 -8.13
N VAL A 87 -13.68 3.01 -7.48
CA VAL A 87 -12.96 1.80 -7.85
C VAL A 87 -12.64 1.01 -6.59
N ILE A 88 -12.88 -0.29 -6.63
CA ILE A 88 -12.54 -1.25 -5.57
C ILE A 88 -11.65 -2.33 -6.19
N VAL A 89 -10.55 -2.65 -5.50
CA VAL A 89 -9.71 -3.83 -5.76
C VAL A 89 -9.85 -4.73 -4.54
N VAL A 90 -10.30 -5.97 -4.75
CA VAL A 90 -10.55 -6.95 -3.69
C VAL A 90 -9.81 -8.26 -4.01
N THR A 91 -9.30 -8.94 -2.99
CA THR A 91 -8.62 -10.23 -3.07
C THR A 91 -8.97 -11.10 -1.88
#